data_AF-A0AAD7NPJ9-F1
#
_entry.id   AF-A0AAD7NPJ9-F1
#
_cell.length_a   1.000
_cell.length_b   1.000
_cell.length_c   1.000
_cell.angle_alpha   90.00
_cell.angle_beta   90.00
_cell.angle_gamma   90.00
#
_symmetry.space_group_name_H-M   'P 1'
#
loop_
_entity.id
_entity.type
_entity.pdbx_description
1 polymer ?
#
loop_
_entity_poly.entity_id
_entity_poly.type
_entity_poly.pdbx_seq_one_letter_code
_entity_poly.pdbx_strand_id
1 'polypeptide(L)'
;MIKCLNKYGFSFETINPCEQIQKEMPLWHHPGINRIKRQINNSEIAQCLRKNHAMLMVSEGMDLAQRLDEPSHEKHDSCDCEDCDRDHTLLGCNKPHACVKAVAARLGQILPKWIPVPGEGETPSGDDEPADAGGDSVNFKPPTNIKSLAQGHDYEKR
;
A
#
# COMPACT_ATOMS: atom_id res chain seq x y z
N MET A 1 -4.47 -14.53 -7.33
CA MET A 1 -5.81 -14.38 -6.71
C MET A 1 -6.54 -13.10 -7.11
N ILE A 2 -5.93 -11.91 -7.07
CA ILE A 2 -6.63 -10.63 -7.38
C ILE A 2 -7.27 -10.57 -8.79
N LYS A 3 -6.66 -11.18 -9.81
CA LYS A 3 -7.25 -11.28 -11.16
C LYS A 3 -8.59 -12.04 -11.18
N CYS A 4 -8.76 -13.03 -10.30
CA CYS A 4 -10.02 -13.78 -10.21
C CYS A 4 -11.14 -12.90 -9.66
N LEU A 5 -10.88 -12.08 -8.64
CA LEU A 5 -11.86 -11.14 -8.10
C LEU A 5 -12.43 -10.21 -9.18
N ASN A 6 -11.56 -9.62 -9.99
CA ASN A 6 -11.98 -8.78 -11.12
C ASN A 6 -12.83 -9.56 -12.15
N LYS A 7 -12.51 -10.83 -12.41
CA LYS A 7 -13.29 -11.68 -13.34
C LYS A 7 -14.71 -11.91 -12.84
N TYR A 8 -14.91 -11.99 -11.53
CA TYR A 8 -16.20 -12.24 -10.90
C TYR A 8 -16.87 -10.97 -10.36
N GLY A 9 -16.34 -9.77 -10.66
CA GLY A 9 -16.94 -8.49 -10.27
C GLY A 9 -16.77 -8.10 -8.79
N PHE A 10 -15.87 -8.74 -8.06
CA PHE A 10 -15.59 -8.41 -6.67
C PHE A 10 -14.47 -7.37 -6.55
N SER A 11 -14.69 -6.33 -5.73
CA SER A 11 -13.66 -5.38 -5.29
C SER A 11 -13.16 -5.75 -3.89
N PHE A 12 -11.88 -5.52 -3.63
CA PHE A 12 -11.34 -5.63 -2.29
C PHE A 12 -11.42 -4.26 -1.62
N GLU A 13 -12.46 -4.08 -0.80
CA GLU A 13 -12.72 -2.85 -0.07
C GLU A 13 -12.53 -3.09 1.42
N THR A 14 -11.64 -2.30 2.01
CA THR A 14 -11.42 -2.20 3.44
C THR A 14 -11.41 -0.72 3.81
N ILE A 15 -11.99 -0.41 4.97
CA ILE A 15 -12.11 0.95 5.48
C ILE A 15 -10.76 1.41 6.02
N ASN A 16 -10.08 0.56 6.81
CA ASN A 16 -8.76 0.82 7.35
C ASN A 16 -7.96 -0.49 7.42
N PRO A 17 -7.09 -0.80 6.43
CA PRO A 17 -6.27 -2.00 6.48
C PRO A 17 -5.20 -1.83 7.57
N CYS A 18 -4.95 -2.87 8.37
CA CYS A 18 -3.83 -2.82 9.32
C CYS A 18 -2.48 -2.77 8.58
N GLU A 19 -1.46 -2.21 9.24
CA GLU A 19 -0.13 -2.01 8.67
C GLU A 19 0.48 -3.30 8.10
N GLN A 20 0.32 -4.41 8.83
CA GLN A 20 0.82 -5.72 8.41
C GLN A 20 0.23 -6.14 7.05
N ILE A 21 -1.10 -6.02 6.88
CA ILE A 21 -1.75 -6.33 5.61
C ILE A 21 -1.16 -5.42 4.52
N GLN A 22 -1.05 -4.10 4.76
CA GLN A 22 -0.53 -3.17 3.77
C GLN A 22 0.89 -3.54 3.30
N LYS A 23 1.75 -3.98 4.21
CA LYS A 23 3.13 -4.44 3.91
C LYS A 23 3.17 -5.72 3.08
N GLU A 24 2.34 -6.70 3.42
CA GLU A 24 2.28 -8.02 2.76
C GLU A 24 1.55 -8.00 1.41
N MET A 25 0.91 -6.87 1.04
CA MET A 25 0.23 -6.74 -0.24
C MET A 25 1.21 -6.78 -1.43
N PRO A 26 0.77 -7.30 -2.59
CA PRO A 26 1.63 -7.38 -3.76
C PRO A 26 1.84 -5.99 -4.37
N LEU A 27 3.10 -5.58 -4.52
CA LEU A 27 3.48 -4.31 -5.16
C LEU A 27 3.00 -4.24 -6.63
N TRP A 28 3.06 -5.40 -7.31
CA TRP A 28 2.63 -5.56 -8.70
C TRP A 28 1.18 -5.96 -8.79
N HIS A 29 0.45 -5.35 -9.73
CA HIS A 29 -1.00 -5.59 -9.89
C HIS A 29 -1.80 -5.35 -8.59
N HIS A 30 -1.30 -4.46 -7.74
CA HIS A 30 -1.91 -4.03 -6.48
C HIS A 30 -3.38 -3.60 -6.67
N PRO A 31 -4.33 -4.00 -5.80
CA PRO A 31 -5.76 -3.66 -5.96
C PRO A 31 -6.02 -2.16 -5.75
N GLY A 32 -5.27 -1.55 -4.84
CA GLY A 32 -5.27 -0.11 -4.59
C GLY A 32 -4.52 0.75 -5.61
N ILE A 33 -4.21 0.24 -6.80
CA ILE A 33 -3.48 1.02 -7.80
C ILE A 33 -4.38 2.10 -8.41
N ASN A 34 -3.84 3.32 -8.57
CA ASN A 34 -4.52 4.37 -9.31
C ASN A 34 -4.56 4.01 -10.81
N ARG A 35 -5.73 3.58 -11.29
CA ARG A 35 -5.94 3.13 -12.68
C ARG A 35 -5.90 4.25 -13.72
N ILE A 36 -6.02 5.50 -13.28
CA ILE A 36 -5.91 6.68 -14.16
C ILE A 36 -4.44 6.89 -14.57
N LYS A 37 -3.49 6.55 -13.69
CA LYS A 37 -2.06 6.66 -13.98
C LYS A 37 -1.60 5.52 -14.89
N ARG A 38 -0.69 5.84 -15.81
CA ARG A 38 -0.04 4.85 -16.69
C ARG A 38 0.71 3.81 -15.86
N GLN A 39 0.40 2.54 -16.09
CA GLN A 39 1.03 1.41 -15.41
C GLN A 39 2.43 1.15 -15.97
N ILE A 40 3.41 0.98 -15.08
CA ILE A 40 4.84 0.79 -15.43
C ILE A 40 5.30 -0.68 -15.40
N ASN A 41 4.38 -1.62 -15.15
CA ASN A 41 4.70 -3.03 -14.89
C ASN A 41 5.48 -3.73 -16.03
N ASN A 42 5.38 -3.23 -17.26
CA ASN A 42 5.99 -3.87 -18.44
C ASN A 42 7.33 -3.25 -18.84
N SER A 43 7.83 -2.23 -18.12
CA SER A 43 9.14 -1.64 -18.42
C SER A 43 10.28 -2.63 -18.15
N GLU A 44 11.42 -2.45 -18.82
CA GLU A 44 12.63 -3.25 -18.58
C GLU A 44 13.07 -3.17 -17.11
N ILE A 45 12.97 -1.99 -16.50
CA ILE A 45 13.26 -1.77 -15.08
C ILE A 45 12.29 -2.58 -14.20
N ALA A 46 10.99 -2.59 -14.51
CA ALA A 46 10.02 -3.40 -13.77
C ALA A 46 10.22 -4.91 -13.97
N GLN A 47 10.87 -5.33 -15.06
CA GLN A 47 11.29 -6.71 -15.24
C GLN A 47 12.54 -7.02 -14.40
N CYS A 48 13.53 -6.12 -14.37
CA CYS A 48 14.70 -6.23 -13.50
C CYS A 48 14.30 -6.36 -12.03
N LEU A 49 13.42 -5.48 -11.55
CA LEU A 49 12.91 -5.52 -10.17
C LEU A 49 12.25 -6.85 -9.80
N ARG A 50 11.54 -7.48 -10.74
CA ARG A 50 10.87 -8.76 -10.51
C ARG A 50 11.77 -9.98 -10.65
N LYS A 51 12.76 -9.92 -11.54
CA LYS A 51 13.62 -11.08 -11.88
C LYS A 51 14.92 -11.09 -11.08
N ASN A 52 15.57 -9.93 -10.97
CA ASN A 52 16.89 -9.80 -10.36
C ASN A 52 16.75 -9.42 -8.88
N HIS A 53 15.93 -8.41 -8.56
CA HIS A 53 15.67 -8.03 -7.17
C HIS A 53 14.59 -8.88 -6.49
N ALA A 54 13.95 -9.79 -7.23
CA ALA A 54 12.89 -10.69 -6.76
C ALA A 54 11.75 -10.00 -5.98
N MET A 55 11.49 -8.71 -6.25
CA MET A 55 10.57 -7.90 -5.47
C MET A 55 9.11 -8.24 -5.81
N LEU A 56 8.31 -8.50 -4.77
CA LEU A 56 6.91 -8.89 -4.87
C LEU A 56 6.00 -8.06 -3.95
N MET A 57 6.48 -7.68 -2.77
CA MET A 57 5.68 -7.08 -1.69
C MET A 57 5.87 -5.56 -1.59
N VAL A 58 4.89 -4.88 -0.97
CA VAL A 58 4.97 -3.44 -0.69
C VAL A 58 6.09 -3.13 0.29
N SER A 59 6.29 -3.95 1.33
CA SER A 59 7.39 -3.80 2.29
C SER A 59 8.76 -3.74 1.61
N GLU A 60 9.07 -4.74 0.77
CA GLU A 60 10.32 -4.80 0.01
C GLU A 60 10.53 -3.56 -0.86
N GLY A 61 9.44 -3.05 -1.44
CA GLY A 61 9.47 -1.82 -2.22
C GLY A 61 9.78 -0.58 -1.37
N MET A 62 9.21 -0.49 -0.17
CA MET A 62 9.46 0.61 0.76
C MET A 62 10.89 0.60 1.25
N ASP A 63 11.41 -0.57 1.64
CA ASP A 63 12.78 -0.72 2.10
C ASP A 63 13.77 -0.28 1.01
N LEU A 64 13.54 -0.71 -0.24
CA LEU A 64 14.38 -0.26 -1.36
C LEU A 64 14.25 1.26 -1.61
N ALA A 65 13.06 1.83 -1.48
CA ALA A 65 12.82 3.25 -1.74
C ALA A 65 13.49 4.17 -0.71
N GLN A 66 13.69 3.71 0.54
CA GLN A 66 14.39 4.47 1.59
C GLN A 66 15.82 4.82 1.19
N ARG A 67 16.45 4.03 0.33
CA ARG A 67 17.79 4.29 -0.21
C ARG A 67 17.91 5.65 -0.92
N LEU A 68 16.81 6.22 -1.42
CA LEU A 68 16.84 7.56 -2.03
C LEU A 68 17.19 8.68 -1.03
N ASP A 69 16.94 8.44 0.25
CA ASP A 69 17.16 9.40 1.34
C ASP A 69 18.49 9.14 2.07
N GLU A 70 19.22 8.08 1.72
CA GLU A 70 20.53 7.79 2.30
C GLU A 70 21.60 8.79 1.85
N PRO A 71 22.42 9.31 2.78
CA PRO A 71 23.44 10.31 2.46
C PRO A 71 24.59 9.76 1.60
N SER A 72 24.81 8.44 1.64
CA SER A 72 25.80 7.73 0.83
C SER A 72 25.34 7.49 -0.60
N HIS A 73 24.04 7.64 -0.90
CA HIS A 73 23.48 7.33 -2.21
C HIS A 73 23.52 8.52 -3.16
N GLU A 74 24.04 8.28 -4.35
CA GLU A 74 24.14 9.28 -5.41
C GLU A 74 23.03 9.11 -6.45
N LYS A 75 22.60 10.23 -7.05
CA LYS A 75 21.44 10.25 -7.94
C LYS A 75 21.76 9.84 -9.39
N HIS A 76 22.55 8.78 -9.55
CA HIS A 76 22.93 8.21 -10.85
C HIS A 76 23.19 6.71 -10.78
N ASP A 77 23.14 6.04 -11.94
CA ASP A 77 23.28 4.56 -12.03
C ASP A 77 24.71 4.06 -11.70
N SER A 78 25.73 4.91 -11.73
CA SER A 78 27.11 4.60 -11.35
C SER A 78 27.42 4.91 -9.88
N CYS A 79 26.42 4.84 -8.99
CA CYS A 79 26.63 5.11 -7.58
C CYS A 79 27.45 3.98 -6.93
N ASP A 80 28.52 4.35 -6.23
CA ASP A 80 29.44 3.41 -5.57
C ASP A 80 29.06 3.11 -4.11
N CYS A 81 27.82 3.41 -3.69
CA CYS A 81 27.37 3.04 -2.35
C CYS A 81 27.28 1.50 -2.22
N GLU A 82 27.49 0.99 -1.01
CA GLU A 82 27.54 -0.46 -0.73
C GLU A 82 26.33 -1.20 -1.31
N ASP A 83 25.17 -0.57 -1.18
CA ASP A 83 23.88 -1.10 -1.60
C ASP A 83 23.72 -1.15 -3.13
N CYS A 84 24.21 -0.14 -3.86
CA CYS A 84 24.22 -0.15 -5.33
C CYS A 84 25.27 -1.12 -5.87
N ASP A 85 26.45 -1.20 -5.24
CA ASP A 85 27.48 -2.18 -5.61
C ASP A 85 26.99 -3.61 -5.39
N ARG A 86 26.29 -3.86 -4.28
CA ARG A 86 25.65 -5.16 -4.01
C ARG A 86 24.62 -5.52 -5.08
N ASP A 87 23.77 -4.59 -5.48
CA ASP A 87 22.79 -4.82 -6.54
C ASP A 87 23.47 -5.13 -7.89
N HIS A 88 24.57 -4.45 -8.19
CA HIS A 88 25.31 -4.68 -9.42
C HIS A 88 26.02 -6.05 -9.40
N THR A 89 26.74 -6.37 -8.34
CA THR A 89 27.60 -7.55 -8.23
C THR A 89 26.83 -8.84 -7.94
N LEU A 90 25.86 -8.80 -7.02
CA LEU A 90 25.14 -9.98 -6.55
C LEU A 90 23.85 -10.23 -7.33
N LEU A 91 23.13 -9.18 -7.69
CA LEU A 91 21.82 -9.30 -8.37
C LEU A 91 21.92 -9.14 -9.90
N GLY A 92 23.08 -8.72 -10.41
CA GLY A 92 23.26 -8.44 -11.85
C GLY A 92 22.39 -7.27 -12.33
N CYS A 93 22.14 -6.28 -11.46
CA CYS A 93 21.39 -5.09 -11.81
C CYS A 93 22.30 -4.07 -12.53
N ASN A 94 21.99 -3.75 -13.78
CA ASN A 94 22.78 -2.79 -14.56
C ASN A 94 22.50 -1.32 -14.19
N LYS A 95 21.38 -1.03 -13.52
CA LYS A 95 20.88 0.34 -13.26
C LYS A 95 20.19 0.41 -11.89
N PRO A 96 20.95 0.31 -10.79
CA PRO A 96 20.39 0.24 -9.44
C PRO A 96 19.61 1.51 -9.08
N HIS A 97 20.15 2.70 -9.38
CA HIS A 97 19.43 3.96 -9.13
C HIS A 97 18.10 4.04 -9.89
N ALA A 98 18.09 3.66 -11.18
CA ALA A 98 16.85 3.62 -11.95
C ALA A 98 15.81 2.64 -11.39
N CYS A 99 16.26 1.50 -10.85
CA CYS A 99 15.40 0.51 -10.18
C CYS A 99 14.75 1.09 -8.93
N VAL A 100 15.55 1.70 -8.04
CA VAL A 100 15.05 2.37 -6.82
C VAL A 100 14.03 3.45 -7.18
N LYS A 101 14.34 4.31 -8.16
CA LYS A 101 13.43 5.37 -8.61
C LYS A 101 12.13 4.82 -9.19
N ALA A 102 12.18 3.73 -9.94
CA ALA A 102 11.00 3.09 -10.48
C ALA A 102 10.11 2.49 -9.37
N VAL A 103 10.71 1.96 -8.30
CA VAL A 103 9.97 1.49 -7.12
C VAL A 103 9.31 2.64 -6.37
N ALA A 104 10.03 3.73 -6.09
CA ALA A 104 9.44 4.92 -5.48
C ALA A 104 8.26 5.46 -6.31
N ALA A 105 8.42 5.52 -7.64
CA ALA A 105 7.34 5.90 -8.55
C ALA A 105 6.17 4.90 -8.50
N ARG A 106 6.44 3.60 -8.36
CA ARG A 106 5.42 2.55 -8.25
C ARG A 106 4.61 2.70 -6.97
N LEU A 107 5.26 2.92 -5.83
CA LEU A 107 4.61 3.17 -4.54
C LEU A 107 3.71 4.42 -4.63
N GLY A 108 4.18 5.50 -5.27
CA GLY A 108 3.38 6.71 -5.51
C GLY A 108 2.20 6.56 -6.49
N GLN A 109 2.03 5.39 -7.11
CA GLN A 109 0.82 5.05 -7.89
C GLN A 109 -0.23 4.33 -7.04
N ILE A 110 0.15 3.75 -5.90
CA ILE A 110 -0.76 3.09 -4.99
C ILE A 110 -1.49 4.17 -4.18
N LEU A 111 -2.79 3.99 -3.96
CA LEU A 111 -3.58 4.94 -3.16
C LEU A 111 -3.06 4.97 -1.72
N PRO A 112 -3.00 6.14 -1.07
CA PRO A 112 -2.40 6.29 0.27
C PRO A 112 -2.95 5.33 1.33
N LYS A 113 -4.25 4.99 1.25
CA LYS A 113 -4.89 4.04 2.18
C LYS A 113 -4.30 2.61 2.18
N TRP A 114 -3.43 2.30 1.22
CA TRP A 114 -2.80 0.99 1.07
C TRP A 114 -1.28 1.05 1.25
N ILE A 115 -0.73 2.21 1.62
CA ILE A 115 0.69 2.39 1.92
C ILE A 115 0.81 2.66 3.42
N PRO A 116 1.61 1.87 4.16
CA PRO A 116 1.71 2.03 5.60
C PRO A 116 2.37 3.35 5.94
N VAL A 117 1.79 4.05 6.91
CA VAL A 117 2.32 5.31 7.44
C VAL A 117 3.17 4.99 8.68
N PRO A 118 4.43 5.44 8.74
CA PRO A 118 5.26 5.23 9.91
C PRO A 118 4.63 5.90 11.16
N GLY A 119 4.40 5.12 12.22
CA GLY A 119 3.92 5.64 13.52
C GLY A 119 2.43 5.47 13.81
N GLU A 120 1.65 4.87 12.90
CA GLU A 120 0.24 4.50 13.13
C GLU A 120 0.12 3.01 13.48
N GLY A 121 0.94 2.54 14.41
CA GLY A 121 0.92 1.17 14.89
C GLY A 121 -0.07 0.99 16.05
N GLU A 122 -1.05 0.11 15.82
CA GLU A 122 -1.77 -0.70 16.82
C GLU A 122 -2.72 0.05 17.78
N THR A 123 -4.01 0.13 17.44
CA THR A 123 -5.03 0.01 18.50
C THR A 123 -4.92 -1.40 19.07
N PRO A 124 -4.62 -1.57 20.37
CA PRO A 124 -4.61 -2.89 20.98
C PRO A 124 -5.97 -3.56 20.75
N SER A 125 -5.94 -4.78 20.22
CA SER A 125 -7.10 -5.66 20.24
C SER A 125 -7.36 -5.93 21.72
N GLY A 126 -8.48 -5.42 22.24
CA GLY A 126 -8.81 -5.52 23.65
C GLY A 126 -9.12 -6.96 24.05
N ASP A 127 -8.17 -7.58 24.73
CA ASP A 127 -8.36 -8.79 25.52
C ASP A 127 -7.82 -8.58 26.94
N ASP A 128 -8.32 -7.57 27.65
CA ASP A 128 -8.16 -7.43 29.11
C ASP A 128 -9.46 -6.88 29.72
N GLU A 129 -10.20 -7.74 30.41
CA GLU A 129 -11.36 -7.43 31.27
C GLU A 129 -10.93 -7.60 32.75
N PRO A 130 -11.58 -6.95 33.74
CA PRO A 130 -11.84 -5.52 33.91
C PRO A 130 -11.27 -5.00 35.26
N ALA A 131 -11.13 -3.68 35.43
CA ALA A 131 -11.01 -3.08 36.76
C ALA A 131 -11.72 -1.71 36.83
N ASP A 132 -12.82 -1.72 37.58
CA ASP A 132 -13.66 -0.65 38.11
C ASP A 132 -12.94 0.69 38.45
N ALA A 133 -13.46 1.81 37.93
CA ALA A 133 -13.99 2.95 38.69
C ALA A 133 -13.95 4.28 37.90
N GLY A 134 -15.11 4.93 37.76
CA GLY A 134 -15.21 6.36 37.43
C GLY A 134 -15.87 6.66 36.09
N GLY A 135 -17.21 6.65 36.07
CA GLY A 135 -18.00 6.95 34.89
C GLY A 135 -17.97 8.42 34.49
N ASP A 136 -18.02 8.64 33.17
CA ASP A 136 -18.71 9.80 32.62
C ASP A 136 -19.46 9.37 31.35
N SER A 137 -20.69 8.87 31.56
CA SER A 137 -21.57 8.49 30.47
C SER A 137 -22.14 9.75 29.82
N VAL A 138 -21.59 10.18 28.69
CA VAL A 138 -22.27 11.16 27.83
C VAL A 138 -23.45 10.47 27.13
N ASN A 139 -24.65 10.87 27.51
CA ASN A 139 -25.90 10.30 27.02
C ASN A 139 -26.07 10.64 25.53
N PHE A 140 -25.94 9.66 24.63
CA PHE A 140 -26.23 9.85 23.21
C PHE A 140 -27.73 10.12 23.04
N LYS A 141 -28.08 11.34 22.59
CA LYS A 141 -29.45 11.70 22.23
C LYS A 141 -29.65 11.46 20.73
N PRO A 142 -30.29 10.36 20.29
CA PRO A 142 -30.59 10.15 18.88
C PRO A 142 -31.53 11.25 18.37
N PRO A 143 -31.38 11.72 17.11
CA PRO A 143 -32.32 12.66 16.52
C PRO A 143 -33.71 12.04 16.43
N THR A 144 -34.66 12.59 17.19
CA THR A 144 -36.04 12.08 17.35
C THR A 144 -36.97 12.38 16.17
N ASN A 145 -36.44 12.45 14.94
CA ASN A 145 -37.29 12.68 13.77
C ASN A 145 -36.77 11.95 12.53
N ILE A 146 -36.66 10.62 12.62
CA ILE A 146 -36.67 9.76 11.44
C ILE A 146 -38.13 9.35 11.22
N LYS A 147 -38.87 10.16 10.46
CA LYS A 147 -40.19 9.76 9.95
C LYS A 147 -39.97 8.75 8.83
N SER A 148 -39.99 7.47 9.21
CA SER A 148 -40.12 6.33 8.30
C SER A 148 -38.93 6.05 7.38
N LEU A 149 -38.35 4.86 7.53
CA LEU A 149 -37.38 4.23 6.63
C LEU A 149 -38.08 3.47 5.48
N ALA A 150 -39.30 3.87 5.12
CA ALA A 150 -40.10 3.29 4.05
C ALA A 150 -40.36 4.34 2.97
N GLN A 151 -39.33 4.64 2.18
CA GLN A 151 -39.46 5.23 0.85
C GLN A 151 -38.21 4.79 0.07
N GLY A 152 -38.25 3.56 -0.42
CA GLY A 152 -37.38 3.14 -1.52
C GLY A 152 -37.69 4.04 -2.69
N HIS A 153 -36.72 4.86 -3.10
CA HIS A 153 -36.82 5.64 -4.31
C HIS A 153 -36.87 4.69 -5.50
N ASP A 154 -38.00 4.71 -6.19
CA ASP A 154 -38.22 4.15 -7.51
C ASP A 154 -37.09 4.57 -8.45
N TYR A 155 -36.28 3.60 -8.89
CA TYR A 155 -35.45 3.77 -10.08
C TYR A 155 -36.36 3.59 -11.30
N GLU A 156 -36.97 4.69 -11.73
CA GLU A 156 -37.67 4.73 -13.01
C GLU A 156 -36.68 4.51 -14.16
N LYS A 157 -37.06 3.56 -15.02
CA LYS A 157 -36.45 3.28 -16.32
C LYS A 157 -36.34 4.56 -17.16
N ARG A 158 -35.15 4.84 -17.68
CA ARG A 158 -34.93 5.32 -19.05
C ARG A 158 -33.50 5.08 -19.50
#